data_AF-A0A843MCK8-F1
#
_entry.id   AF-A0A843MCK8-F1
#
_cell.length_a   1.000
_cell.length_b   1.000
_cell.length_c   1.000
_cell.angle_alpha   90.00
_cell.angle_beta   90.00
_cell.angle_gamma   90.00
#
_symmetry.space_group_name_H-M   'P 1'
#
loop_
_entity.id
_entity.type
_entity.pdbx_description
1 polymer ?
#
loop_
_entity_poly.entity_id
_entity_poly.type
_entity_poly.pdbx_seq_one_letter_code
_entity_poly.pdbx_strand_id
1 'polypeptide(L)' 'MRGGEAIIESLKRMGVNTIFGYPGGQTIPFYDMLYDADMDHILVRHEQCAAHAADGF' A
#
# COMPACT_ATOMS: atom_id res chain seq x y z
N MET A 1 -4.65 16.75 -6.46
CA MET A 1 -4.42 15.80 -5.37
C MET A 1 -5.61 14.88 -5.28
N ARG A 2 -5.46 13.63 -5.74
CA ARG A 2 -6.44 12.55 -5.58
C ARG A 2 -6.35 12.00 -4.14
N GLY A 3 -7.41 11.38 -3.65
CA GLY A 3 -7.42 10.83 -2.28
C GLY A 3 -6.29 9.84 -2.00
N GLY A 4 -5.98 8.95 -2.96
CA GLY A 4 -4.88 7.99 -2.80
C GLY A 4 -3.49 8.61 -2.79
N GLU A 5 -3.25 9.67 -3.57
CA GLU A 5 -1.99 10.44 -3.51
C GLU A 5 -1.79 11.04 -2.11
N ALA A 6 -2.86 11.56 -1.49
CA ALA A 6 -2.80 12.10 -0.14
C ALA A 6 -2.46 11.02 0.92
N ILE A 7 -2.97 9.79 0.74
CA ILE A 7 -2.62 8.64 1.58
C ILE A 7 -1.15 8.29 1.42
N ILE A 8 -0.66 8.14 0.18
CA ILE A 8 0.74 7.80 -0.12
C ILE A 8 1.69 8.84 0.48
N GLU A 9 1.41 10.13 0.29
CA GLU A 9 2.24 11.19 0.88
C GLU A 9 2.20 11.21 2.41
N SER A 10 1.06 10.87 3.01
CA SER A 10 0.98 10.75 4.47
C SER A 10 1.83 9.58 4.98
N LEU A 11 1.81 8.43 4.29
CA LEU A 11 2.62 7.26 4.62
C LEU A 11 4.12 7.57 4.50
N LYS A 12 4.56 8.21 3.41
CA LYS A 12 5.95 8.65 3.22
C LYS A 12 6.43 9.58 4.34
N ARG A 13 5.59 10.55 4.75
CA ARG A 13 5.92 11.47 5.85
C ARG A 13 6.08 10.77 7.20
N MET A 14 5.43 9.62 7.39
CA MET A 14 5.60 8.77 8.56
C MET A 14 6.81 7.83 8.46
N GLY A 15 7.58 7.91 7.37
CA GLY A 15 8.73 7.03 7.14
C GLY A 15 8.35 5.62 6.67
N VAL A 16 7.11 5.39 6.26
CA VAL A 16 6.69 4.11 5.68
C VAL A 16 7.29 4.00 4.27
N ASN A 17 7.92 2.88 3.98
CA ASN A 17 8.53 2.57 2.68
C ASN A 17 7.99 1.27 2.06
N THR A 18 7.34 0.40 2.84
CA THR A 18 6.82 -0.89 2.38
C THR A 18 5.34 -1.04 2.72
N ILE A 19 4.56 -1.57 1.78
CA ILE A 19 3.12 -1.86 1.93
C ILE A 19 2.88 -3.33 1.61
N PHE A 20 2.29 -4.05 2.56
CA PHE A 20 1.77 -5.40 2.34
C PHE A 20 0.29 -5.30 1.92
N GLY A 21 -0.10 -5.92 0.81
CA GLY A 21 -1.48 -5.80 0.37
C GLY A 21 -1.91 -6.78 -0.70
N TYR A 22 -3.22 -6.88 -0.87
CA TYR A 22 -3.87 -7.64 -1.93
C TYR A 22 -4.84 -6.71 -2.68
N PRO A 23 -4.67 -6.51 -4.01
CA PRO A 23 -5.54 -5.65 -4.78
C PRO A 23 -6.92 -6.29 -4.98
N GLY A 24 -7.97 -5.47 -4.87
CA GLY A 24 -9.35 -5.84 -5.17
C GLY A 24 -9.97 -4.77 -6.07
N GLY A 25 -11.11 -5.07 -6.71
CA GLY A 25 -11.68 -4.19 -7.76
C GLY A 25 -11.84 -2.72 -7.36
N GLN A 26 -12.17 -2.44 -6.10
CA GLN A 26 -12.31 -1.07 -5.58
C GLN A 26 -10.98 -0.39 -5.26
N THR A 27 -9.93 -1.15 -4.96
CA THR A 27 -8.61 -0.62 -4.59
C THR A 27 -7.68 -0.48 -5.80
N ILE A 28 -8.01 -1.02 -6.98
CA ILE A 28 -7.20 -0.89 -8.21
C ILE A 28 -6.74 0.56 -8.47
N PRO A 29 -7.60 1.60 -8.42
CA PRO A 29 -7.14 2.96 -8.67
C PRO A 29 -6.10 3.46 -7.66
N PHE A 30 -6.12 2.95 -6.42
CA PHE A 30 -5.10 3.22 -5.43
C PHE A 30 -3.78 2.52 -5.78
N TYR A 31 -3.85 1.27 -6.23
CA TYR A 31 -2.68 0.52 -6.70
C TYR A 31 -2.03 1.16 -7.93
N ASP A 32 -2.80 1.74 -8.85
CA ASP A 32 -2.24 2.49 -9.98
C ASP A 32 -1.39 3.67 -9.49
N MET A 33 -1.86 4.41 -8.48
CA MET A 33 -1.10 5.52 -7.89
C MET A 33 0.09 5.02 -7.05
N LEU A 34 -0.05 3.86 -6.40
CA LEU A 34 1.02 3.24 -5.63
C LEU A 34 2.14 2.71 -6.53
N TYR A 35 1.82 2.27 -7.75
CA TYR A 35 2.79 1.79 -8.73
C TYR A 35 3.80 2.87 -9.12
N ASP A 36 3.34 4.12 -9.23
CA ASP A 36 4.20 5.29 -9.50
C ASP A 36 4.88 5.85 -8.24
N ALA A 37 4.55 5.31 -7.05
CA ALA A 37 5.15 5.74 -5.80
C ALA A 37 6.48 5.02 -5.56
N ASP A 38 7.44 5.77 -5.00
CA ASP A 38 8.71 5.22 -4.48
C ASP A 38 8.47 4.49 -3.14
N MET A 39 7.73 3.38 -3.19
CA MET A 39 7.40 2.50 -2.06
C MET A 39 7.36 1.04 -2.54
N ASP A 40 7.87 0.13 -1.72
CA ASP A 40 7.81 -1.31 -2.00
C ASP A 40 6.39 -1.84 -1.76
N HIS A 41 5.81 -2.51 -2.75
CA HIS A 41 4.56 -3.25 -2.57
C HIS A 41 4.81 -4.76 -2.52
N ILE A 42 4.40 -5.39 -1.42
CA ILE A 42 4.46 -6.84 -1.24
C ILE A 42 3.07 -7.42 -1.44
N LEU A 43 2.89 -8.07 -2.59
CA LEU A 43 1.65 -8.77 -2.91
C LEU A 43 1.50 -10.05 -2.07
N VAL A 44 0.55 -10.03 -1.15
CA VAL A 44 0.16 -11.24 -0.39
C VAL A 44 -0.84 -12.09 -1.18
N ARG A 45 -1.28 -13.22 -0.62
CA ARG A 45 -2.32 -14.09 -1.23
C ARG A 45 -3.65 -14.09 -0.48
N HIS A 46 -3.67 -13.46 0.69
CA HIS A 46 -4.84 -13.32 1.54
C HIS A 46 -4.66 -12.08 2.41
N GLU A 47 -5.70 -11.28 2.60
CA GLU A 47 -5.65 -9.99 3.29
C GLU A 47 -5.20 -10.14 4.75
N GLN A 48 -5.63 -11.21 5.42
CA GLN A 48 -5.14 -11.53 6.78
C GLN A 48 -3.61 -11.72 6.83
N CYS A 49 -3.00 -12.25 5.77
CA CYS A 49 -1.54 -12.38 5.72
C CYS A 49 -0.84 -11.02 5.57
N ALA A 50 -1.47 -10.02 4.94
CA ALA A 50 -0.92 -8.67 4.89
C ALA A 50 -0.83 -8.06 6.29
N ALA A 51 -1.89 -8.22 7.11
CA ALA A 51 -1.89 -7.73 8.49
C ALA A 51 -0.79 -8.39 9.33
N HIS A 52 -0.67 -9.72 9.28
CA HIS A 52 0.38 -10.45 10.01
C HIS A 52 1.79 -10.14 9.52
N ALA A 53 1.98 -9.96 8.20
CA ALA A 53 3.27 -9.59 7.64
C ALA A 53 3.70 -8.17 8.05
N ALA A 54 2.75 -7.23 8.10
CA ALA A 54 2.99 -5.87 8.55
C ALA A 54 3.27 -5.77 10.05
N ASP A 55 2.61 -6.59 10.89
CA ASP A 55 2.85 -6.62 12.34
C ASP A 55 4.21 -7.23 12.71
N GLY A 56 4.72 -8.14 11.87
CA GLY A 56 6.02 -8.78 12.07
C GLY A 56 7.23 -8.05 11.45
N PHE A 57 7.01 -6.96 10.71
CA PHE A 57 8.04 -6.16 10.03
C PHE A 57 8.55 -5.03 10.94
#